data_AF-A0A0F8YZK0-F1
#
_entry.id   AF-A0A0F8YZK0-F1
#
_cell.length_a   1.000
_cell.length_b   1.000
_cell.length_c   1.000
_cell.angle_alpha   90.00
_cell.angle_beta   90.00
_cell.angle_gamma   90.00
#
_symmetry.space_group_name_H-M   'P 1'
#
loop_
_entity.id
_entity.type
_entity.pdbx_description
1 polymer ?
#
loop_
_entity_poly.entity_id
_entity_poly.type
_entity_poly.pdbx_seq_one_letter_code
_entity_poly.pdbx_strand_id
1 'polypeptide(L)'
;GHLKSGFALEDLLKVGLIVVALVGASVAIYMYGGGNPVKGSTAEGMTLQCLACDTPFVKQLTMDEMNTSIDTLSLDCPNCGAKKSAIPTVECPKCKAPYVPASYTDPAAKRAGKVKDICPICQTDRDQWYKDYYSKPRE
;
A
#
# COMPACT_ATOMS: atom_id res chain seq x y z
N GLY A 1 12.15 16.28 -56.24
CA GLY A 1 12.22 16.57 -54.80
C GLY A 1 12.27 15.27 -54.05
N HIS A 2 13.35 15.02 -53.29
CA HIS A 2 13.56 13.82 -52.50
C HIS A 2 12.63 13.78 -51.28
N LEU A 3 11.86 12.69 -51.11
CA LEU A 3 11.27 12.31 -49.82
C LEU A 3 11.99 11.04 -49.35
N LYS A 4 12.96 11.23 -48.46
CA LYS A 4 13.55 10.15 -47.63
C LYS A 4 12.57 9.89 -46.49
N SER A 5 11.87 8.76 -46.53
CA SER A 5 11.14 8.25 -45.37
C SER A 5 11.61 6.83 -45.09
N GLY A 6 12.85 6.72 -44.60
CA GLY A 6 13.32 5.53 -43.93
C GLY A 6 12.81 5.58 -42.50
N PHE A 7 11.67 4.94 -42.23
CA PHE A 7 11.32 4.59 -40.85
C PHE A 7 12.27 3.45 -40.46
N ALA A 8 13.29 3.77 -39.68
CA ALA A 8 14.26 2.78 -39.24
C ALA A 8 13.55 1.73 -38.38
N LEU A 9 13.88 0.45 -38.60
CA LEU A 9 13.38 -0.67 -37.81
C LEU A 9 13.61 -0.47 -36.29
N GLU A 10 14.63 0.32 -35.95
CA GLU A 10 14.99 0.74 -34.60
C GLU A 10 13.92 1.61 -33.91
N ASP A 11 13.17 2.43 -34.66
CA ASP A 11 12.10 3.27 -34.10
C ASP A 11 10.82 2.46 -33.80
N LEU A 12 10.52 1.44 -34.59
CA LEU A 12 9.42 0.50 -34.33
C LEU A 12 9.68 -0.34 -33.08
N LEU A 13 10.93 -0.74 -32.84
CA LEU A 13 11.30 -1.48 -31.63
C LEU A 13 11.13 -0.63 -30.36
N LYS A 14 11.50 0.66 -30.41
CA LYS A 14 11.33 1.60 -29.29
C LYS A 14 9.86 1.86 -28.98
N VAL A 15 9.03 2.07 -30.00
CA VAL A 15 7.59 2.27 -29.80
C VAL A 15 6.92 1.00 -29.25
N GLY A 16 7.29 -0.19 -29.75
CA GLY A 16 6.82 -1.46 -29.22
C GLY A 16 7.17 -1.68 -27.74
N LEU A 17 8.40 -1.32 -27.34
CA LEU A 17 8.86 -1.43 -25.95
C LEU A 17 8.11 -0.48 -25.00
N ILE A 18 7.80 0.73 -25.46
CA ILE A 18 7.02 1.71 -24.67
C ILE A 18 5.58 1.20 -24.47
N VAL A 19 4.95 0.64 -25.49
CA VAL A 19 3.59 0.08 -25.38
C VAL A 19 3.58 -1.13 -24.45
N VAL A 20 4.56 -2.04 -24.55
CA VAL A 20 4.68 -3.19 -23.63
C VAL A 20 4.97 -2.74 -22.19
N ALA A 21 5.77 -1.69 -21.98
CA ALA A 21 6.01 -1.13 -20.66
C ALA A 21 4.75 -0.49 -20.06
N LEU A 22 3.96 0.23 -20.85
CA LEU A 22 2.71 0.85 -20.39
C LEU A 22 1.62 -0.18 -20.11
N VAL A 23 1.46 -1.19 -20.97
CA VAL A 23 0.50 -2.29 -20.76
C VAL A 23 0.97 -3.19 -19.60
N GLY A 24 2.26 -3.47 -19.49
CA GLY A 24 2.83 -4.22 -18.38
C GLY A 24 2.69 -3.50 -17.04
N ALA A 25 2.93 -2.18 -17.00
CA ALA A 25 2.74 -1.36 -15.81
C ALA A 25 1.27 -1.30 -15.40
N SER A 26 0.34 -1.17 -16.35
CA SER A 26 -1.09 -1.14 -16.06
C SER A 26 -1.64 -2.50 -15.59
N VAL A 27 -1.15 -3.62 -16.13
CA VAL A 27 -1.48 -4.97 -15.63
C VAL A 27 -0.87 -5.22 -14.25
N ALA A 28 0.35 -4.74 -13.98
CA ALA A 28 0.94 -4.83 -12.65
C ALA A 28 0.12 -4.00 -11.63
N ILE A 29 -0.33 -2.80 -11.98
CA ILE A 29 -1.21 -2.00 -11.12
C ILE A 29 -2.58 -2.70 -10.93
N TYR A 30 -3.11 -3.39 -11.94
CA TYR A 30 -4.38 -4.10 -11.81
C TYR A 30 -4.27 -5.40 -10.98
N MET A 31 -3.16 -6.13 -11.11
CA MET A 31 -2.91 -7.38 -10.40
C MET A 31 -2.37 -7.17 -8.97
N TYR A 32 -1.71 -6.03 -8.70
CA TYR A 32 -1.15 -5.68 -7.38
C TYR A 32 -1.87 -4.51 -6.70
N GLY A 33 -2.87 -3.88 -7.34
CA GLY A 33 -3.50 -2.64 -6.87
C GLY A 33 -5.03 -2.63 -6.83
N GLY A 34 -5.72 -3.77 -6.72
CA GLY A 34 -7.19 -3.80 -6.60
C GLY A 34 -7.75 -4.93 -5.73
N GLY A 35 -8.30 -4.57 -4.55
CA GLY A 35 -9.12 -5.46 -3.67
C GLY A 35 -10.47 -5.87 -4.27
N ASN A 36 -11.38 -6.64 -3.66
CA ASN A 36 -11.64 -7.16 -2.30
C ASN A 36 -12.60 -8.40 -2.44
N PRO A 37 -12.82 -9.26 -1.42
CA PRO A 37 -13.98 -9.02 -0.56
C PRO A 37 -13.73 -9.31 0.93
N VAL A 38 -14.28 -8.43 1.77
CA VAL A 38 -14.51 -8.66 3.20
C VAL A 38 -15.59 -9.72 3.35
N LYS A 39 -15.24 -10.90 3.89
CA LYS A 39 -16.19 -11.84 4.52
C LYS A 39 -15.57 -12.37 5.79
N GLY A 40 -16.18 -12.04 6.92
CA GLY A 40 -15.62 -12.26 8.23
C GLY A 40 -15.27 -13.71 8.57
N SER A 41 -14.46 -13.80 9.63
CA SER A 41 -14.35 -14.93 10.54
C SER A 41 -13.57 -16.15 10.02
N THR A 42 -12.35 -15.92 9.56
CA THR A 42 -11.21 -16.84 9.70
C THR A 42 -9.95 -15.97 9.77
N ALA A 43 -8.84 -16.44 10.35
CA ALA A 43 -7.59 -15.68 10.43
C ALA A 43 -6.98 -15.43 9.04
N GLU A 44 -7.57 -14.53 8.26
CA GLU A 44 -7.07 -14.06 6.98
C GLU A 44 -5.85 -13.17 7.24
N GLY A 45 -4.74 -13.44 6.57
CA GLY A 45 -3.46 -12.83 6.88
C GLY A 45 -3.49 -11.29 6.82
N MET A 46 -2.71 -10.66 7.68
CA MET A 46 -2.52 -9.22 7.69
C MET A 46 -1.59 -8.82 6.53
N THR A 47 -1.92 -7.73 5.83
CA THR A 47 -1.03 -7.16 4.82
C THR A 47 0.00 -6.28 5.49
N LEU A 48 1.28 -6.63 5.32
CA LEU A 48 2.42 -5.89 5.84
C LEU A 48 3.22 -5.27 4.70
N GLN A 49 3.89 -4.16 5.00
CA GLN A 49 4.86 -3.52 4.12
C GLN A 49 6.21 -3.43 4.83
N CYS A 50 7.28 -3.83 4.14
CA CYS A 50 8.63 -3.68 4.65
C CYS A 50 9.11 -2.24 4.45
N LEU A 51 9.52 -1.55 5.51
CA LEU A 51 10.11 -0.20 5.45
C LEU A 51 11.52 -0.16 4.83
N ALA A 52 12.19 -1.32 4.70
CA ALA A 52 13.56 -1.40 4.16
C ALA A 52 13.59 -1.61 2.65
N CYS A 53 12.64 -2.36 2.08
CA CYS A 53 12.60 -2.69 0.65
C CYS A 53 11.26 -2.38 -0.01
N ASP A 54 10.35 -1.71 0.70
CA ASP A 54 9.00 -1.32 0.27
C ASP A 54 8.11 -2.44 -0.24
N THR A 55 8.52 -3.71 -0.10
CA THR A 55 7.79 -4.84 -0.66
C THR A 55 6.63 -5.23 0.25
N PRO A 56 5.38 -5.25 -0.26
CA PRO A 56 4.23 -5.74 0.49
C PRO A 56 4.22 -7.27 0.54
N PHE A 57 3.70 -7.84 1.62
CA PHE A 57 3.46 -9.26 1.76
C PHE A 57 2.34 -9.55 2.75
N VAL A 58 1.70 -10.71 2.63
CA VAL A 58 0.64 -11.14 3.54
C VAL A 58 1.21 -12.16 4.50
N LYS A 59 0.96 -11.97 5.81
CA LYS A 59 1.34 -12.94 6.84
C LYS A 59 0.16 -13.18 7.77
N GLN A 60 -0.13 -14.46 8.03
CA GLN A 60 -0.96 -14.84 9.15
C GLN A 60 -0.17 -14.65 10.44
N LEU A 61 -0.67 -13.78 11.30
CA LEU A 61 -0.10 -13.60 12.63
C LEU A 61 -0.44 -14.83 13.48
N THR A 62 0.57 -15.32 14.19
CA THR A 62 0.37 -16.31 15.26
C THR A 62 -0.38 -15.69 16.44
N MET A 63 -0.95 -16.50 17.32
CA MET A 63 -1.69 -16.00 18.49
C MET A 63 -0.80 -15.11 19.40
N ASP A 64 0.48 -15.45 19.54
CA ASP A 64 1.47 -14.63 20.25
C ASP A 64 1.75 -13.29 19.56
N GLU A 65 1.84 -13.27 18.23
CA GLU A 65 2.01 -12.04 17.46
C GLU A 65 0.75 -11.16 17.52
N MET A 66 -0.43 -11.76 17.60
CA MET A 66 -1.71 -11.03 17.79
C MET A 66 -1.85 -10.46 19.21
N ASN A 67 -1.30 -11.14 20.23
CA ASN A 67 -1.28 -10.65 21.61
C ASN A 67 -0.21 -9.58 21.85
N THR A 68 0.74 -9.44 20.94
CA THR A 68 1.68 -8.33 20.92
C THR A 68 0.95 -7.09 20.39
N SER A 69 1.08 -5.95 21.08
CA SER A 69 0.46 -4.71 20.60
C SER A 69 0.90 -4.43 19.17
N ILE A 70 -0.04 -4.12 18.28
CA ILE A 70 0.24 -3.88 16.87
C ILE A 70 1.27 -2.74 16.71
N ASP A 71 1.26 -1.75 17.62
CA ASP A 71 2.27 -0.69 17.73
C ASP A 71 3.71 -1.18 17.99
N THR A 72 3.88 -2.40 18.50
CA THR A 72 5.17 -3.03 18.81
C THR A 72 5.46 -4.24 17.92
N LEU A 73 4.53 -4.59 17.03
CA LEU A 73 4.65 -5.72 16.13
C LEU A 73 5.62 -5.36 15.01
N SER A 74 6.91 -5.57 15.26
CA SER A 74 7.95 -5.41 14.25
C SER A 74 8.37 -6.77 13.72
N LEU A 75 7.94 -7.09 12.51
CA LEU A 75 8.20 -8.38 11.89
C LEU A 75 9.40 -8.33 10.95
N ASP A 76 10.03 -9.49 10.76
CA ASP A 76 11.10 -9.66 9.79
C ASP A 76 10.53 -9.69 8.37
N CYS A 77 11.23 -9.07 7.42
CA CYS A 77 10.85 -9.14 6.02
C CYS A 77 11.36 -10.44 5.39
N PRO A 78 10.49 -11.29 4.84
CA PRO A 78 10.91 -12.51 4.15
C PRO A 78 11.63 -12.25 2.83
N ASN A 79 11.41 -11.08 2.21
CA ASN A 79 11.95 -10.76 0.89
C ASN A 79 13.41 -10.25 0.95
N CYS A 80 13.71 -9.34 1.88
CA CYS A 80 15.05 -8.74 2.01
C CYS A 80 15.81 -9.19 3.27
N GLY A 81 15.17 -9.93 4.18
CA GLY A 81 15.78 -10.39 5.43
C GLY A 81 15.91 -9.31 6.51
N ALA A 82 15.46 -8.08 6.25
CA ALA A 82 15.53 -6.98 7.21
C ALA A 82 14.70 -7.29 8.46
N LYS A 83 15.33 -7.14 9.63
CA LYS A 83 14.72 -7.43 10.93
C LYS A 83 13.79 -6.30 11.34
N LYS A 84 12.67 -6.63 12.00
CA LYS A 84 11.76 -5.63 12.60
C LYS A 84 11.34 -4.50 11.64
N SER A 85 11.24 -4.82 10.34
CA SER A 85 11.06 -3.83 9.28
C SER A 85 9.69 -3.91 8.64
N ALA A 86 8.93 -4.97 8.88
CA ALA A 86 7.60 -5.15 8.33
C ALA A 86 6.54 -4.62 9.31
N ILE A 87 5.73 -3.71 8.81
CA ILE A 87 4.67 -3.04 9.55
C ILE A 87 3.31 -3.25 8.87
N PRO A 88 2.20 -3.25 9.62
CA PRO A 88 0.87 -3.37 9.04
C PRO A 88 0.52 -2.19 8.14
N THR A 89 -0.15 -2.50 7.04
CA THR A 89 -0.83 -1.49 6.22
C THR A 89 -2.29 -1.37 6.62
N VAL A 90 -2.89 -0.22 6.29
CA VAL A 90 -4.31 0.05 6.55
C VAL A 90 -4.97 0.49 5.26
N GLU A 91 -6.28 0.25 5.15
CA GLU A 91 -7.07 0.72 4.02
C GLU A 91 -7.47 2.19 4.21
N CYS A 92 -7.32 3.01 3.16
CA CYS A 92 -7.92 4.34 3.14
C CYS A 92 -9.45 4.26 3.03
N PRO A 93 -10.22 4.90 3.91
CA PRO A 93 -11.67 4.81 3.87
C PRO A 93 -12.29 5.42 2.60
N LYS A 94 -11.60 6.39 1.97
CA LYS A 94 -12.07 7.10 0.77
C LYS A 94 -11.68 6.39 -0.53
N CYS A 95 -10.38 6.18 -0.77
CA CYS A 95 -9.89 5.62 -2.04
C CYS A 95 -9.60 4.11 -2.00
N LYS A 96 -9.75 3.46 -0.85
CA LYS A 96 -9.55 2.01 -0.67
C LYS A 96 -8.14 1.50 -0.92
N ALA A 97 -7.19 2.40 -1.20
CA ALA A 97 -5.80 2.00 -1.35
C ALA A 97 -5.16 1.68 0.02
N PRO A 98 -4.35 0.60 0.10
CA PRO A 98 -3.55 0.31 1.28
C PRO A 98 -2.42 1.33 1.41
N TYR A 99 -2.10 1.72 2.63
CA TYR A 99 -0.93 2.56 2.91
C TYR A 99 -0.39 2.29 4.32
N VAL A 100 0.84 2.73 4.55
CA VAL A 100 1.48 2.74 5.88
C VAL A 100 1.01 3.99 6.66
N PRO A 101 0.32 3.82 7.80
CA PRO A 101 0.02 4.92 8.69
C PRO A 101 1.28 5.54 9.29
N ALA A 102 1.27 6.87 9.43
CA ALA A 102 2.31 7.57 10.19
C ALA A 102 2.32 7.14 11.66
N SER A 103 1.19 6.65 12.19
CA SER A 103 1.11 6.11 13.55
C SER A 103 2.05 4.94 13.81
N TYR A 104 2.40 4.16 12.78
CA TYR A 104 3.31 3.02 12.94
C TYR A 104 4.79 3.40 12.79
N THR A 105 5.08 4.46 12.04
CA THR A 105 6.46 4.94 11.86
C THR A 105 6.89 5.88 12.98
N ASP A 106 5.97 6.66 13.55
CA ASP A 106 6.22 7.53 14.70
C ASP A 106 5.03 7.54 15.68
N PRO A 107 4.89 6.48 16.50
CA PRO A 107 3.79 6.38 17.46
C PRO A 107 3.86 7.47 18.56
N ALA A 108 5.06 7.97 18.87
CA ALA A 108 5.23 9.02 19.87
C ALA A 108 4.70 10.36 19.36
N ALA A 109 5.05 10.74 18.12
CA ALA A 109 4.50 11.93 17.49
C ALA A 109 2.99 11.82 17.28
N LYS A 110 2.47 10.62 17.00
CA LYS A 110 1.03 10.38 16.84
C LYS A 110 0.28 10.66 18.14
N ARG A 111 0.76 10.11 19.27
CA ARG A 111 0.17 10.35 20.60
C ARG A 111 0.25 11.83 21.00
N ALA A 112 1.31 12.53 20.57
CA ALA A 112 1.44 13.96 20.75
C ALA A 112 0.57 14.81 19.78
N GLY A 113 -0.19 14.17 18.89
CA GLY A 113 -1.02 14.85 17.88
C GLY A 113 -0.22 15.57 16.79
N LYS A 114 1.09 15.29 16.66
CA LYS A 114 2.00 15.96 15.73
C LYS A 114 2.00 15.34 14.33
N VAL A 115 1.59 14.07 14.21
CA VAL A 115 1.44 13.39 12.92
C VAL A 115 0.03 12.87 12.75
N LYS A 116 -0.44 12.89 11.50
CA LYS A 116 -1.77 12.44 11.08
C LYS A 116 -1.62 11.27 10.11
N ASP A 117 -2.60 10.37 10.12
CA ASP A 117 -2.63 9.28 9.13
C ASP A 117 -3.32 9.79 7.86
N ILE A 118 -2.55 10.54 7.07
CA ILE A 118 -3.00 11.05 5.78
C ILE A 118 -2.74 9.99 4.71
N CYS A 119 -3.78 9.61 3.97
CA CYS A 119 -3.61 8.73 2.82
C CYS A 119 -2.72 9.41 1.76
N PRO A 120 -1.60 8.80 1.33
CA PRO A 120 -0.70 9.42 0.36
C PRO A 120 -1.34 9.60 -1.03
N ILE A 121 -2.33 8.77 -1.37
CA ILE A 121 -2.95 8.74 -2.70
C ILE A 121 -4.04 9.81 -2.84
N CYS A 122 -4.96 9.91 -1.88
CA CYS A 122 -6.11 10.81 -1.97
C CYS A 122 -6.12 11.91 -0.90
N GLN A 123 -5.05 12.03 -0.11
CA GLN A 123 -4.84 13.06 0.92
C GLN A 123 -5.94 13.10 1.99
N THR A 124 -6.69 12.00 2.16
CA THR A 124 -7.71 11.89 3.20
C THR A 124 -7.06 11.68 4.55
N ASP A 125 -7.35 12.56 5.51
CA ASP A 125 -7.06 12.37 6.92
C ASP A 125 -7.97 11.26 7.46
N ARG A 126 -7.40 10.09 7.73
CA ARG A 126 -8.15 8.92 8.17
C ARG A 126 -8.81 9.16 9.53
N ASP A 127 -8.13 9.81 10.46
CA ASP A 127 -8.67 10.04 11.80
C ASP A 127 -9.83 11.01 11.74
N GLN A 128 -9.68 12.10 10.97
CA GLN A 128 -10.76 13.06 10.78
C GLN A 128 -11.95 12.42 10.09
N TRP A 129 -11.71 11.60 9.06
CA TRP A 129 -12.77 10.89 8.36
C TRP A 129 -13.60 10.01 9.31
N TYR A 130 -12.95 9.24 10.20
CA TYR A 130 -13.68 8.41 11.16
C TYR A 130 -14.40 9.24 12.23
N LYS A 131 -13.80 10.32 12.72
CA LYS A 131 -14.49 11.26 13.64
C LYS A 131 -15.77 11.78 13.00
N ASP A 132 -15.68 12.25 11.76
CA ASP A 132 -16.82 12.79 11.03
C ASP A 132 -17.88 11.70 10.79
N TYR A 133 -17.46 10.50 10.38
CA TYR A 133 -18.34 9.37 10.12
C TYR A 133 -19.14 8.93 11.35
N TYR A 134 -18.50 8.81 12.52
CA TYR A 134 -19.16 8.38 13.75
C TYR A 134 -19.85 9.51 14.53
N SER A 135 -19.53 10.78 14.23
CA SER A 135 -20.18 11.94 14.85
C SER A 135 -21.59 12.22 14.32
N LYS A 136 -21.94 11.69 13.14
CA LYS A 136 -23.27 11.88 12.56
C LYS A 136 -24.29 10.96 13.25
N PRO A 137 -25.46 11.47 13.69
CA PRO A 137 -26.55 10.61 14.11
C PRO A 137 -26.90 9.68 12.94
N ARG A 138 -27.04 8.38 13.22
CA ARG A 138 -27.53 7.42 12.21
C ARG A 138 -28.98 7.78 11.95
N GLU A 139 -29.28 8.29 10.76
CA GLU A 139 -30.65 8.51 10.26
C GLU A 139 -31.38 7.19 10.04
#